data_AF-A0A7J9WP42-F1
#
_entry.id   AF-A0A7J9WP42-F1
#
_cell.length_a   1.000
_cell.length_b   1.000
_cell.length_c   1.000
_cell.angle_alpha   90.00
_cell.angle_beta   90.00
_cell.angle_gamma   90.00
#
_symmetry.space_group_name_H-M   'P 1'
#
loop_
_entity.id
_entity.type
_entity.pdbx_description
1 polymer ?
#
loop_
_entity_poly.entity_id
_entity_poly.type
_entity_poly.pdbx_seq_one_letter_code
_entity_poly.pdbx_strand_id
1 'polypeptide(L)'
;MTILVDAAIWRWRGRRWAHLVSDTSYGELHDFGRRLGLRPEWFQGDHYDIPEAVREQAIVLGALDVPAAELVQRLRTAGLRRPRSPNGSRPAAAADADRGHGGKARPATGPRSRGRYGSHQGAAMTTMVHLSDLPSLVGQQLGDSAWVTVTQEMIDQFADATFDHQWIHVDPERAAKGPFGTTIAHGYLTLSLLPHLVRGWLDIRGVGMGVNYGLNRCRFPSPVPVGSRVRASGELAAAERLEGGAVQITTKVRVTVEGAAKPSCVAEVLTRYYPAPQPAAAEEPRPLS
;
A
#
# COMPACT_ATOMS: atom_id res chain seq x y z
N MET A 1 15.23 -14.75 -30.06
CA MET A 1 14.86 -13.44 -29.49
C MET A 1 13.57 -13.64 -28.76
N THR A 2 13.63 -13.64 -27.43
CA THR A 2 12.47 -13.97 -26.60
C THR A 2 12.35 -12.90 -25.52
N ILE A 3 11.56 -11.89 -25.84
CA ILE A 3 11.19 -10.85 -24.90
C ILE A 3 9.92 -11.29 -24.18
N LEU A 4 9.92 -11.19 -22.86
CA LEU A 4 8.83 -11.61 -22.00
C LEU A 4 8.26 -10.38 -21.30
N VAL A 5 6.94 -10.32 -21.17
CA VAL A 5 6.25 -9.28 -20.41
C VAL A 5 5.18 -9.89 -19.51
N ASP A 6 5.10 -9.43 -18.26
CA ASP A 6 4.06 -9.89 -17.33
C ASP A 6 2.82 -8.99 -17.33
N ALA A 7 1.79 -9.38 -16.57
CA ALA A 7 0.58 -8.58 -16.41
C ALA A 7 0.89 -7.26 -15.70
N ALA A 8 0.34 -6.16 -16.22
CA ALA A 8 0.45 -4.86 -15.56
C ALA A 8 -0.41 -4.80 -14.30
N ILE A 9 0.13 -5.23 -13.16
CA ILE A 9 -0.59 -5.32 -11.87
C ILE A 9 -0.15 -4.25 -10.86
N TRP A 10 1.09 -3.75 -10.99
CA TRP A 10 1.68 -2.81 -10.03
C TRP A 10 1.16 -1.40 -10.22
N ARG A 11 0.59 -0.80 -9.18
CA ARG A 11 0.01 0.55 -9.26
C ARG A 11 1.01 1.60 -8.80
N TRP A 12 1.40 2.50 -9.70
CA TRP A 12 2.27 3.64 -9.38
C TRP A 12 1.91 4.87 -10.22
N ARG A 13 1.82 6.04 -9.55
CA ARG A 13 1.39 7.34 -10.14
C ARG A 13 0.10 7.25 -10.99
N GLY A 14 -0.89 6.48 -10.51
CA GLY A 14 -2.18 6.32 -11.18
C GLY A 14 -2.17 5.41 -12.42
N ARG A 15 -1.05 4.73 -12.71
CA ARG A 15 -0.90 3.78 -13.83
C ARG A 15 -0.61 2.37 -13.31
N ARG A 16 -0.84 1.37 -14.16
CA ARG A 16 -0.42 -0.01 -13.94
C ARG A 16 0.90 -0.28 -14.66
N TRP A 17 1.78 -1.08 -14.06
CA TRP A 17 3.13 -1.35 -14.54
C TRP A 17 3.39 -2.85 -14.62
N ALA A 18 4.17 -3.23 -15.62
CA ALA A 18 4.61 -4.59 -15.93
C ALA A 18 6.13 -4.62 -16.06
N HIS A 19 6.71 -5.80 -15.87
CA HIS A 19 8.11 -6.06 -16.10
C HIS A 19 8.33 -6.57 -17.52
N LEU A 20 9.36 -6.06 -18.18
CA LEU A 20 9.82 -6.49 -19.49
C LEU A 20 11.25 -7.04 -19.37
N VAL A 21 11.46 -8.28 -19.78
CA VAL A 21 12.75 -8.98 -19.68
C VAL A 21 13.11 -9.75 -20.95
N SER A 22 14.35 -10.22 -20.99
CA SER A 22 14.79 -11.25 -21.94
C SER A 22 15.28 -12.48 -21.15
N ASP A 23 14.99 -13.67 -21.66
CA ASP A 23 15.58 -14.93 -21.19
C ASP A 23 16.79 -15.37 -22.05
N THR A 24 17.29 -14.51 -22.93
CA THR A 24 18.41 -14.79 -23.83
C THR A 24 19.60 -13.85 -23.59
N SER A 25 19.39 -12.52 -23.56
CA SER A 25 20.46 -11.55 -23.23
C SER A 25 19.93 -10.15 -22.92
N TYR A 26 20.70 -9.34 -22.20
CA TYR A 26 20.39 -7.91 -22.04
C TYR A 26 20.50 -7.13 -23.35
N GLY A 27 21.35 -7.58 -24.28
CA GLY A 27 21.53 -6.92 -25.58
C GLY A 27 20.22 -6.84 -26.36
N GLU A 28 19.53 -7.97 -26.51
CA GLU A 28 18.23 -8.00 -27.21
C GLU A 28 17.13 -7.26 -26.44
N LEU A 29 17.19 -7.26 -25.10
CA LEU A 29 16.27 -6.49 -24.26
C LEU A 29 16.45 -4.98 -24.50
N HIS A 30 17.69 -4.50 -24.62
CA HIS A 30 17.99 -3.10 -24.93
C HIS A 30 17.59 -2.73 -26.36
N ASP A 31 17.82 -3.62 -27.34
CA ASP A 31 17.37 -3.41 -28.72
C ASP A 31 15.85 -3.29 -28.80
N PHE A 32 15.13 -4.19 -28.11
CA PHE A 32 13.68 -4.16 -28.04
C PHE A 32 13.17 -2.93 -27.29
N GLY A 33 13.82 -2.57 -26.17
CA GLY A 33 13.51 -1.36 -25.41
C GLY A 33 13.64 -0.10 -26.25
N ARG A 34 14.71 0.03 -27.07
CA ARG A 34 14.87 1.17 -27.99
C ARG A 34 13.73 1.26 -29.01
N ARG A 35 13.28 0.12 -29.56
CA ARG A 35 12.14 0.07 -30.49
C ARG A 35 10.82 0.48 -29.84
N LEU A 36 10.67 0.25 -28.54
CA LEU A 36 9.55 0.72 -27.72
C LEU A 36 9.67 2.18 -27.27
N GLY A 37 10.77 2.86 -27.58
CA GLY A 37 11.06 4.21 -27.10
C GLY A 37 11.50 4.27 -25.63
N LEU A 38 11.92 3.15 -25.04
CA LEU A 38 12.50 3.10 -23.69
C LEU A 38 13.93 3.66 -23.72
N ARG A 39 14.26 4.39 -22.66
CA ARG A 39 15.60 4.94 -22.46
C ARG A 39 16.52 3.90 -21.80
N PRO A 40 17.79 3.75 -22.20
CA PRO A 40 18.74 2.84 -21.55
C PRO A 40 18.83 3.06 -20.03
N GLU A 41 18.74 4.31 -19.57
CA GLU A 41 18.76 4.69 -18.15
C GLU A 41 17.60 4.14 -17.31
N TRP A 42 16.53 3.63 -17.93
CA TRP A 42 15.40 3.02 -17.24
C TRP A 42 15.59 1.52 -16.96
N PHE A 43 16.69 0.96 -17.41
CA PHE A 43 17.03 -0.43 -17.15
C PHE A 43 17.41 -0.63 -15.68
N GLN A 44 16.73 -1.55 -14.99
CA GLN A 44 16.88 -1.80 -13.56
C GLN A 44 17.82 -2.99 -13.27
N GLY A 45 18.85 -3.15 -14.10
CA GLY A 45 19.88 -4.16 -13.93
C GLY A 45 19.57 -5.49 -14.60
N ASP A 46 18.31 -5.96 -14.59
CA ASP A 46 17.88 -7.17 -15.32
C ASP A 46 16.51 -7.06 -16.03
N HIS A 47 15.80 -5.94 -15.89
CA HIS A 47 14.50 -5.71 -16.51
C HIS A 47 14.22 -4.21 -16.77
N TYR A 48 13.15 -3.93 -17.52
CA TYR A 48 12.50 -2.62 -17.57
C TYR A 48 11.13 -2.68 -16.90
N ASP A 49 10.77 -1.62 -16.18
CA ASP A 49 9.39 -1.37 -15.77
C ASP A 49 8.68 -0.54 -16.85
N ILE A 50 7.58 -1.05 -17.38
CA ILE A 50 6.82 -0.40 -18.44
C ILE A 50 5.36 -0.17 -18.02
N PRO A 51 4.76 1.00 -18.34
CA PRO A 51 3.34 1.24 -18.13
C PRO A 51 2.48 0.28 -18.98
N GLU A 52 1.25 0.03 -18.54
CA GLU A 52 0.28 -0.81 -19.25
C GLU A 52 0.12 -0.47 -20.74
N ALA A 53 0.05 0.81 -21.09
CA ALA A 53 -0.05 1.24 -22.49
C ALA A 53 1.19 0.86 -23.32
N VAL A 54 2.38 0.82 -22.70
CA VAL A 54 3.63 0.40 -23.35
C VAL A 54 3.74 -1.13 -23.38
N ARG A 55 3.18 -1.84 -22.39
CA ARG A 55 3.04 -3.31 -22.41
C ARG A 55 2.22 -3.78 -23.61
N GLU A 56 1.10 -3.14 -23.90
CA GLU A 56 0.27 -3.50 -25.06
C GLU A 56 1.06 -3.36 -26.37
N GLN A 57 1.88 -2.31 -26.48
CA GLN A 57 2.78 -2.11 -27.62
C GLN A 57 3.91 -3.16 -27.66
N ALA A 58 4.44 -3.56 -26.51
CA ALA A 58 5.44 -4.63 -26.41
C ALA A 58 4.90 -5.94 -26.99
N ILE A 59 3.66 -6.32 -26.65
CA ILE A 59 3.02 -7.52 -27.18
C ILE A 59 2.85 -7.43 -28.69
N VAL A 60 2.39 -6.30 -29.22
CA VAL A 60 2.26 -6.07 -30.67
C VAL A 60 3.61 -6.19 -31.39
N LEU A 61 4.71 -5.76 -30.76
CA LEU A 61 6.06 -5.86 -31.31
C LEU A 61 6.71 -7.25 -31.14
N GLY A 62 6.00 -8.21 -30.54
CA GLY A 62 6.41 -9.60 -30.43
C GLY A 62 6.92 -10.03 -29.06
N ALA A 63 6.70 -9.24 -28.00
CA ALA A 63 6.92 -9.73 -26.64
C ALA A 63 5.86 -10.78 -26.27
N LEU A 64 6.29 -11.87 -25.64
CA LEU A 64 5.41 -12.92 -25.14
C LEU A 64 4.79 -12.51 -23.81
N ASP A 65 3.46 -12.53 -23.76
CA ASP A 65 2.69 -12.35 -22.53
C ASP A 65 2.77 -13.63 -21.70
N VAL A 66 3.38 -13.55 -20.51
CA VAL A 66 3.59 -14.69 -19.62
C VAL A 66 3.25 -14.34 -18.18
N PRO A 67 2.84 -15.31 -17.34
CA PRO A 67 2.70 -15.09 -15.91
C PRO A 67 4.02 -14.63 -15.27
N ALA A 68 3.95 -13.75 -14.26
CA ALA A 68 5.14 -13.24 -13.57
C ALA A 68 6.04 -14.36 -12.99
N ALA A 69 5.43 -15.45 -12.51
CA ALA A 69 6.17 -16.63 -12.03
C ALA A 69 7.02 -17.28 -13.14
N GLU A 70 6.48 -17.40 -14.34
CA GLU A 70 7.18 -17.95 -15.51
C GLU A 70 8.29 -17.01 -15.99
N LEU A 71 8.01 -15.70 -16.02
CA LEU A 71 9.00 -14.66 -16.34
C LEU A 71 10.23 -14.78 -15.42
N VAL A 72 10.01 -14.82 -14.10
CA VAL A 72 11.09 -14.94 -13.10
C VAL A 72 11.82 -16.28 -13.23
N GLN A 73 11.09 -17.37 -13.47
CA GLN A 73 11.70 -18.69 -13.67
C GLN A 73 12.63 -18.70 -14.88
N ARG A 74 12.18 -18.20 -16.04
CA ARG A 74 13.00 -18.14 -17.26
C ARG A 74 14.21 -17.24 -17.10
N LEU A 75 14.06 -16.09 -16.44
CA LEU A 75 15.15 -15.17 -16.15
C LEU A 75 16.22 -15.80 -15.23
N ARG A 76 15.81 -16.61 -14.25
CA ARG A 76 16.72 -17.38 -13.39
C ARG A 76 17.43 -18.50 -14.16
N THR A 77 16.69 -19.27 -14.94
CA THR A 77 17.24 -20.36 -15.77
C THR A 77 18.27 -19.84 -16.77
N ALA A 78 18.03 -18.65 -17.32
CA ALA A 78 18.95 -17.97 -18.23
C ALA A 78 20.21 -17.39 -17.53
N GLY A 79 20.27 -17.41 -16.20
CA GLY A 79 21.35 -16.77 -15.44
C GLY A 79 21.37 -15.24 -15.52
N LEU A 80 20.27 -14.63 -15.99
CA LEU A 80 20.13 -13.19 -16.18
C LEU A 80 19.43 -12.51 -14.99
N ARG A 81 18.89 -13.26 -14.03
CA ARG A 81 18.33 -12.67 -12.82
C ARG A 81 19.46 -12.09 -11.97
N ARG A 82 19.43 -10.78 -11.72
CA ARG A 82 20.38 -10.16 -10.80
C ARG A 82 19.79 -10.18 -9.38
N PRO A 83 20.56 -10.63 -8.38
CA PRO A 83 20.24 -10.34 -6.99
C PRO A 83 20.17 -8.83 -6.83
N ARG A 84 19.17 -8.32 -6.12
CA ARG A 84 19.11 -6.88 -5.82
C ARG A 84 20.31 -6.57 -4.92
N SER A 85 21.29 -5.83 -5.46
CA SER A 85 22.46 -5.41 -4.69
C SER A 85 22.00 -4.50 -3.53
N PRO A 86 22.61 -4.58 -2.34
CA PRO A 86 22.17 -3.83 -1.15
C PRO A 86 22.25 -2.30 -1.30
N ASN A 87 22.98 -1.81 -2.30
CA ASN A 87 23.19 -0.38 -2.59
C ASN A 87 22.75 -0.04 -4.02
N GLY A 88 21.50 0.40 -4.18
CA GLY A 88 20.98 0.95 -5.44
C GLY A 88 21.14 2.47 -5.54
N SER A 89 22.36 2.99 -5.48
CA SER A 89 22.62 4.40 -5.76
C SER A 89 22.56 4.66 -7.28
N ARG A 90 21.60 5.48 -7.73
CA ARG A 90 21.71 6.15 -9.04
C ARG A 90 22.82 7.20 -8.95
N PRO A 91 23.77 7.27 -9.90
CA PRO A 91 24.66 8.42 -9.99
C PRO A 91 23.85 9.66 -10.39
N ALA A 92 24.14 10.77 -9.71
CA ALA A 92 23.60 12.09 -9.99
C ALA A 92 24.39 12.79 -11.09
N ALA A 93 23.68 13.43 -12.02
CA ALA A 93 24.10 14.57 -12.85
C ALA A 93 22.90 14.94 -13.75
N ALA A 94 22.60 16.17 -14.15
CA ALA A 94 22.98 17.52 -13.78
C ALA A 94 21.91 18.44 -14.42
N ALA A 95 21.98 19.72 -14.12
CA ALA A 95 20.95 20.74 -14.30
C ALA A 95 20.61 21.18 -15.74
N ASP A 96 19.44 21.81 -15.82
CA ASP A 96 19.00 22.92 -16.68
C ASP A 96 18.77 22.73 -18.20
N ALA A 97 17.52 23.01 -18.61
CA ALA A 97 17.18 23.93 -19.70
C ALA A 97 15.66 24.03 -19.89
N ASP A 98 15.17 25.24 -19.63
CA ASP A 98 13.93 25.86 -20.11
C ASP A 98 13.62 25.60 -21.60
N ARG A 99 12.35 25.30 -21.92
CA ARG A 99 11.51 25.92 -22.99
C ARG A 99 10.28 25.07 -23.34
N GLY A 100 9.13 25.74 -23.48
CA GLY A 100 8.23 25.49 -24.62
C GLY A 100 6.87 24.82 -24.36
N HIS A 101 5.90 25.64 -23.96
CA HIS A 101 4.52 25.76 -24.46
C HIS A 101 3.88 24.62 -25.30
N GLY A 102 2.64 24.24 -24.95
CA GLY A 102 1.71 23.56 -25.87
C GLY A 102 0.57 22.81 -25.19
N GLY A 103 -0.59 23.48 -25.01
CA GLY A 103 -1.78 22.86 -24.42
C GLY A 103 -2.55 21.93 -25.37
N LYS A 104 -3.38 21.04 -24.80
CA LYS A 104 -4.86 21.04 -24.91
C LYS A 104 -5.49 19.73 -24.39
N ALA A 105 -6.71 19.92 -23.87
CA ALA A 105 -7.86 19.02 -23.80
C ALA A 105 -7.82 17.78 -22.87
N ARG A 106 -8.61 17.88 -21.80
CA ARG A 106 -9.15 16.78 -21.01
C ARG A 106 -10.32 16.13 -21.76
N PRO A 107 -10.52 14.80 -21.70
CA PRO A 107 -11.85 14.22 -21.82
C PRO A 107 -12.42 13.85 -20.44
N ALA A 108 -13.74 13.94 -20.36
CA ALA A 108 -14.56 13.81 -19.17
C ALA A 108 -14.52 12.39 -18.57
N THR A 109 -14.45 12.31 -17.25
CA THR A 109 -14.61 11.08 -16.47
C THR A 109 -16.09 10.85 -16.15
N GLY A 110 -16.68 9.79 -16.70
CA GLY A 110 -17.97 9.26 -16.25
C GLY A 110 -17.89 8.61 -14.86
N PRO A 111 -19.02 8.40 -14.17
CA PRO A 111 -19.05 7.99 -12.77
C PRO A 111 -18.65 6.52 -12.63
N ARG A 112 -17.54 6.27 -11.91
CA ARG A 112 -17.16 4.91 -11.49
C ARG A 112 -18.08 4.45 -10.35
N SER A 113 -18.67 3.28 -10.54
CA SER A 113 -19.48 2.58 -9.55
C SER A 113 -18.69 2.31 -8.26
N ARG A 114 -19.35 2.49 -7.11
CA ARG A 114 -18.83 2.21 -5.77
C ARG A 114 -18.54 0.71 -5.63
N GLY A 115 -17.25 0.34 -5.68
CA GLY A 115 -16.78 -1.01 -5.38
C GLY A 115 -17.07 -1.37 -3.92
N ARG A 116 -17.94 -2.36 -3.75
CA ARG A 116 -18.28 -3.00 -2.47
C ARG A 116 -17.04 -3.72 -1.93
N TYR A 117 -16.54 -3.32 -0.76
CA TYR A 117 -15.37 -3.94 -0.14
C TYR A 117 -15.71 -5.36 0.36
N GLY A 118 -14.99 -6.36 -0.15
CA GLY A 118 -15.18 -7.77 0.15
C GLY A 118 -14.84 -8.15 1.60
N SER A 119 -15.60 -9.10 2.13
CA SER A 119 -15.49 -9.69 3.46
C SER A 119 -14.25 -10.57 3.59
N HIS A 120 -13.31 -10.21 4.46
CA HIS A 120 -12.30 -11.16 4.94
C HIS A 120 -12.86 -11.90 6.16
N GLN A 121 -12.91 -13.23 6.06
CA GLN A 121 -13.36 -14.13 7.11
C GLN A 121 -12.28 -14.27 8.19
N GLY A 122 -12.68 -13.99 9.44
CA GLY A 122 -11.95 -14.37 10.66
C GLY A 122 -11.48 -13.20 11.53
N ALA A 123 -12.38 -12.59 12.31
CA ALA A 123 -12.07 -11.94 13.61
C ALA A 123 -13.31 -11.28 14.23
N ALA A 124 -13.49 -11.47 15.54
CA ALA A 124 -14.31 -10.73 16.51
C ALA A 124 -15.79 -10.44 16.18
N MET A 125 -16.64 -10.35 17.21
CA MET A 125 -18.01 -9.84 17.07
C MET A 125 -17.94 -8.37 16.64
N THR A 126 -17.96 -8.10 15.34
CA THR A 126 -17.99 -6.74 14.81
C THR A 126 -19.23 -6.03 15.33
N THR A 127 -19.04 -4.92 16.04
CA THR A 127 -20.18 -4.12 16.52
C THR A 127 -20.69 -3.27 15.36
N MET A 128 -21.93 -3.54 14.93
CA MET A 128 -22.60 -2.68 13.95
C MET A 128 -23.14 -1.45 14.66
N VAL A 129 -22.86 -0.27 14.12
CA VAL A 129 -23.25 1.01 14.72
C VAL A 129 -23.48 2.04 13.62
N HIS A 130 -24.47 2.92 13.78
CA HIS A 130 -24.62 4.05 12.85
C HIS A 130 -23.63 5.16 13.23
N LEU A 131 -23.15 5.94 12.26
CA LEU A 131 -22.22 7.05 12.49
C LEU A 131 -22.70 8.00 13.61
N SER A 132 -24.00 8.29 13.64
CA SER A 132 -24.61 9.13 14.68
C SER A 132 -24.51 8.54 16.07
N ASP A 133 -24.31 7.23 16.21
CA ASP A 133 -24.44 6.53 17.48
C ASP A 133 -23.07 6.14 18.06
N LEU A 134 -21.98 6.42 17.35
CA LEU A 134 -20.61 6.21 17.84
C LEU A 134 -20.35 6.80 19.25
N PRO A 135 -20.88 7.98 19.64
CA PRO A 135 -20.74 8.47 21.01
C PRO A 135 -21.26 7.53 22.09
N SER A 136 -22.23 6.66 21.78
CA SER A 136 -22.76 5.69 22.75
C SER A 136 -21.80 4.54 23.06
N LEU A 137 -20.77 4.32 22.22
CA LEU A 137 -19.80 3.24 22.39
C LEU A 137 -18.55 3.70 23.17
N VAL A 138 -18.49 4.94 23.64
CA VAL A 138 -17.33 5.46 24.38
C VAL A 138 -17.11 4.65 25.66
N GLY A 139 -15.86 4.23 25.88
CA GLY A 139 -15.44 3.33 26.95
C GLY A 139 -15.52 1.84 26.59
N GLN A 140 -16.11 1.47 25.45
CA GLN A 140 -16.23 0.08 25.04
C GLN A 140 -14.88 -0.50 24.60
N GLN A 141 -14.58 -1.72 25.06
CA GLN A 141 -13.48 -2.53 24.54
C GLN A 141 -13.88 -3.12 23.17
N LEU A 142 -13.03 -2.91 22.17
CA LEU A 142 -13.26 -3.29 20.77
C LEU A 142 -12.75 -4.72 20.46
N GLY A 143 -12.10 -5.36 21.43
CA GLY A 143 -11.59 -6.72 21.32
C GLY A 143 -10.25 -6.82 20.59
N ASP A 144 -9.85 -8.05 20.29
CA ASP A 144 -8.61 -8.37 19.59
C ASP A 144 -8.85 -8.51 18.08
N SER A 145 -7.93 -8.01 17.26
CA SER A 145 -7.93 -8.26 15.82
C SER A 145 -7.47 -9.68 15.49
N ALA A 146 -7.64 -10.07 14.22
CA ALA A 146 -6.90 -11.18 13.65
C ALA A 146 -5.39 -10.95 13.76
N TRP A 147 -4.64 -12.05 13.76
CA TRP A 147 -3.19 -12.04 13.62
C TRP A 147 -2.78 -11.72 12.18
N VAL A 148 -1.74 -10.91 12.04
CA VAL A 148 -1.08 -10.60 10.76
C VAL A 148 0.40 -10.96 10.87
N THR A 149 0.90 -11.76 9.95
CA THR A 149 2.34 -12.06 9.88
C THR A 149 3.08 -10.90 9.20
N VAL A 150 4.12 -10.39 9.84
CA VAL A 150 4.97 -9.33 9.28
C VAL A 150 6.11 -9.97 8.50
N THR A 151 6.11 -9.83 7.17
CA THR A 151 7.10 -10.45 6.30
C THR A 151 8.24 -9.49 5.96
N GLN A 152 9.39 -10.02 5.54
CA GLN A 152 10.50 -9.19 5.05
C GLN A 152 10.07 -8.34 3.85
N GLU A 153 9.23 -8.89 2.96
CA GLU A 153 8.70 -8.16 1.82
C GLU A 153 7.91 -6.91 2.23
N MET A 154 7.08 -6.99 3.27
CA MET A 154 6.37 -5.81 3.79
C MET A 154 7.35 -4.75 4.32
N ILE A 155 8.41 -5.19 5.01
CA ILE A 155 9.45 -4.32 5.57
C ILE A 155 10.21 -3.63 4.43
N ASP A 156 10.63 -4.37 3.42
CA ASP A 156 11.37 -3.86 2.27
C ASP A 156 10.52 -2.90 1.43
N GLN A 157 9.24 -3.23 1.17
CA GLN A 157 8.31 -2.35 0.47
C GLN A 157 8.06 -1.06 1.25
N PHE A 158 7.98 -1.13 2.57
CA PHE A 158 7.82 0.05 3.42
C PHE A 158 9.10 0.91 3.41
N ALA A 159 10.28 0.29 3.46
CA ALA A 159 11.55 0.99 3.31
C ALA A 159 11.61 1.71 1.95
N ASP A 160 11.25 1.03 0.86
CA ASP A 160 11.22 1.62 -0.49
C ASP A 160 10.23 2.80 -0.59
N ALA A 161 9.06 2.68 0.05
CA ALA A 161 8.04 3.73 0.05
C ALA A 161 8.41 4.96 0.89
N THR A 162 9.19 4.77 1.95
CA THR A 162 9.51 5.83 2.93
C THR A 162 10.96 6.30 2.90
N PHE A 163 11.79 5.64 2.09
CA PHE A 163 13.24 5.85 1.97
C PHE A 163 14.02 5.57 3.27
N ASP A 164 13.45 4.82 4.21
CA ASP A 164 14.12 4.35 5.42
C ASP A 164 14.69 2.94 5.21
N HIS A 165 15.88 2.88 4.63
CA HIS A 165 16.66 1.65 4.41
C HIS A 165 17.68 1.39 5.52
N GLN A 166 17.40 1.81 6.75
CA GLN A 166 18.29 1.49 7.87
C GLN A 166 18.49 -0.03 7.99
N TRP A 167 19.74 -0.46 8.14
CA TRP A 167 20.15 -1.87 8.06
C TRP A 167 19.39 -2.82 9.00
N ILE A 168 18.90 -2.36 10.14
CA ILE A 168 18.10 -3.18 11.08
C ILE A 168 16.76 -3.63 10.48
N HIS A 169 16.33 -3.03 9.37
CA HIS A 169 15.10 -3.36 8.66
C HIS A 169 15.35 -4.22 7.42
N VAL A 170 16.38 -3.89 6.62
CA VAL A 170 16.52 -4.40 5.24
C VAL A 170 17.78 -5.22 4.97
N ASP A 171 18.68 -5.38 5.95
CA ASP A 171 19.92 -6.16 5.81
C ASP A 171 19.92 -7.35 6.79
N PRO A 172 19.41 -8.53 6.38
CA PRO A 172 19.34 -9.71 7.24
C PRO A 172 20.69 -10.18 7.78
N GLU A 173 21.75 -10.12 6.96
CA GLU A 173 23.08 -10.60 7.36
C GLU A 173 23.69 -9.73 8.45
N ARG A 174 23.52 -8.41 8.32
CA ARG A 174 23.98 -7.46 9.34
C ARG A 174 23.07 -7.46 10.56
N ALA A 175 21.75 -7.52 10.37
CA ALA A 175 20.75 -7.57 11.44
C ALA A 175 20.91 -8.80 12.34
N ALA A 176 21.28 -9.95 11.78
CA ALA A 176 21.56 -11.18 12.53
C ALA A 176 22.71 -11.01 13.55
N LYS A 177 23.67 -10.12 13.28
CA LYS A 177 24.80 -9.79 14.17
C LYS A 177 24.49 -8.60 15.09
N GLY A 178 23.31 -7.99 14.92
CA GLY A 178 22.88 -6.81 15.64
C GLY A 178 22.15 -7.12 16.95
N PRO A 179 21.71 -6.08 17.66
CA PRO A 179 21.10 -6.21 18.99
C PRO A 179 19.75 -6.93 19.00
N PHE A 180 19.12 -7.10 17.83
CA PHE A 180 17.83 -7.77 17.69
C PHE A 180 17.93 -9.21 17.17
N GLY A 181 19.11 -9.65 16.72
CA GLY A 181 19.36 -11.00 16.21
C GLY A 181 18.66 -11.35 14.88
N THR A 182 17.89 -10.43 14.30
CA THR A 182 17.22 -10.53 13.01
C THR A 182 16.76 -9.13 12.57
N THR A 183 16.24 -9.00 11.35
CA THR A 183 15.58 -7.76 10.92
C THR A 183 14.29 -7.53 11.72
N ILE A 184 14.00 -6.26 11.99
CA ILE A 184 12.78 -5.85 12.67
C ILE A 184 11.99 -4.90 11.77
N ALA A 185 10.68 -4.91 11.89
CA ALA A 185 9.84 -3.96 11.17
C ALA A 185 10.08 -2.52 11.63
N HIS A 186 9.88 -1.56 10.74
CA HIS A 186 9.84 -0.15 11.10
C HIS A 186 8.73 0.08 12.13
N GLY A 187 8.97 0.96 13.11
CA GLY A 187 7.91 1.40 14.02
C GLY A 187 6.74 2.01 13.23
N TYR A 188 7.06 2.82 12.22
CA TYR A 188 6.06 3.40 11.32
C TYR A 188 5.30 2.37 10.48
N LEU A 189 5.93 1.27 10.06
CA LEU A 189 5.21 0.16 9.40
C LEU A 189 4.19 -0.46 10.37
N THR A 190 4.61 -0.75 11.61
CA THR A 190 3.72 -1.31 12.65
C THR A 190 2.50 -0.40 12.89
N LEU A 191 2.71 0.91 12.91
CA LEU A 191 1.66 1.91 13.04
C LEU A 191 0.76 1.99 11.78
N SER A 192 1.35 1.90 10.59
CA SER A 192 0.64 1.92 9.31
C SER A 192 -0.24 0.69 9.08
N LEU A 193 -0.05 -0.41 9.83
CA LEU A 193 -0.94 -1.57 9.81
C LEU A 193 -2.27 -1.34 10.54
N LEU A 194 -2.39 -0.29 11.36
CA LEU A 194 -3.60 -0.06 12.16
C LEU A 194 -4.91 -0.02 11.35
N PRO A 195 -5.01 0.69 10.20
CA PRO A 195 -6.24 0.68 9.39
C PRO A 195 -6.68 -0.71 8.91
N HIS A 196 -5.73 -1.66 8.78
CA HIS A 196 -6.03 -3.05 8.48
C HIS A 196 -6.44 -3.81 9.74
N LEU A 197 -5.64 -3.73 10.81
CA LEU A 197 -5.86 -4.46 12.06
C LEU A 197 -7.19 -4.10 12.73
N VAL A 198 -7.61 -2.83 12.69
CA VAL A 198 -8.82 -2.37 13.38
C VAL A 198 -10.10 -2.49 12.55
N ARG A 199 -9.99 -2.90 11.27
CA ARG A 199 -11.13 -2.91 10.32
C ARG A 199 -12.31 -3.76 10.80
N GLY A 200 -12.05 -4.82 11.56
CA GLY A 200 -13.08 -5.75 12.04
C GLY A 200 -13.80 -5.33 13.34
N TRP A 201 -13.38 -4.25 13.99
CA TRP A 201 -13.95 -3.85 15.28
C TRP A 201 -15.33 -3.24 15.16
N LEU A 202 -15.50 -2.28 14.25
CA LEU A 202 -16.74 -1.54 14.05
C LEU A 202 -17.19 -1.59 12.59
N ASP A 203 -18.45 -1.94 12.37
CA ASP A 203 -19.14 -1.78 11.09
C ASP A 203 -19.99 -0.52 11.14
N ILE A 204 -19.39 0.61 10.75
CA ILE A 204 -19.98 1.94 10.90
C ILE A 204 -20.84 2.27 9.68
N ARG A 205 -22.16 2.28 9.88
CA ARG A 205 -23.15 2.64 8.85
C ARG A 205 -23.29 4.15 8.71
N GLY A 206 -23.74 4.61 7.55
CA GLY A 206 -23.94 6.04 7.28
C GLY A 206 -22.66 6.83 6.98
N VAL A 207 -21.51 6.17 6.86
CA VAL A 207 -20.21 6.79 6.51
C VAL A 207 -20.01 6.84 5.00
N GLY A 208 -19.62 8.00 4.48
CA GLY A 208 -19.19 8.18 3.09
C GLY A 208 -17.68 8.05 2.93
N MET A 209 -16.93 8.57 3.91
CA MET A 209 -15.46 8.57 3.91
C MET A 209 -14.92 8.55 5.34
N GLY A 210 -13.87 7.77 5.56
CA GLY A 210 -13.05 7.81 6.78
C GLY A 210 -11.65 8.31 6.47
N VAL A 211 -11.11 9.18 7.32
CA VAL A 211 -9.76 9.74 7.20
C VAL A 211 -8.99 9.46 8.47
N ASN A 212 -7.76 8.98 8.34
CA ASN A 212 -6.79 9.03 9.45
C ASN A 212 -6.45 10.50 9.70
N TYR A 213 -7.04 11.09 10.72
CA TYR A 213 -6.88 12.51 11.02
C TYR A 213 -5.54 12.78 11.69
N GLY A 214 -5.07 11.85 12.50
CA GLY A 214 -3.79 11.98 13.18
C GLY A 214 -3.66 11.06 14.37
N LEU A 215 -2.67 11.38 15.20
CA LEU A 215 -2.32 10.64 16.39
C LEU A 215 -2.10 11.63 17.53
N ASN A 216 -2.48 11.24 18.74
CA ASN A 216 -1.99 11.90 19.94
C ASN A 216 -0.66 11.22 20.36
N ARG A 217 -0.64 10.57 21.53
CA ARG A 217 0.54 9.86 22.02
C ARG A 217 0.72 8.54 21.25
N CYS A 218 1.92 8.35 20.71
CA CYS A 218 2.36 7.09 20.10
C CYS A 218 3.75 6.69 20.62
N ARG A 219 3.95 5.41 20.94
CA ARG A 219 5.23 4.84 21.39
C ARG A 219 5.45 3.44 20.82
N PHE A 220 6.71 3.02 20.72
CA PHE A 220 7.12 1.69 20.26
C PHE A 220 7.98 0.97 21.33
N PRO A 221 7.37 0.38 22.37
CA PRO A 221 8.11 -0.14 23.53
C PRO A 221 8.95 -1.40 23.27
N SER A 222 8.63 -2.17 22.22
CA SER A 222 9.34 -3.40 21.86
C SER A 222 9.38 -3.57 20.33
N PRO A 223 10.42 -4.23 19.79
CA PRO A 223 10.55 -4.43 18.35
C PRO A 223 9.56 -5.46 17.82
N VAL A 224 9.35 -5.46 16.50
CA VAL A 224 8.60 -6.49 15.78
C VAL A 224 9.57 -7.26 14.90
N PRO A 225 10.10 -8.42 15.34
CA PRO A 225 10.96 -9.25 14.51
C PRO A 225 10.25 -9.70 13.22
N VAL A 226 10.99 -9.79 12.12
CA VAL A 226 10.48 -10.37 10.87
C VAL A 226 9.95 -11.79 11.10
N GLY A 227 8.88 -12.15 10.40
CA GLY A 227 8.21 -13.45 10.52
C GLY A 227 7.30 -13.58 11.74
N SER A 228 7.34 -12.62 12.68
CA SER A 228 6.44 -12.63 13.83
C SER A 228 5.00 -12.27 13.43
N ARG A 229 4.04 -12.67 14.26
CA ARG A 229 2.63 -12.31 14.12
C ARG A 229 2.29 -11.17 15.06
N VAL A 230 1.58 -10.16 14.54
CA VAL A 230 1.06 -9.03 15.32
C VAL A 230 -0.46 -8.98 15.31
N ARG A 231 -1.05 -8.48 16.40
CA ARG A 231 -2.48 -8.13 16.47
C ARG A 231 -2.67 -6.85 17.24
N ALA A 232 -3.78 -6.17 16.99
CA ALA A 232 -4.22 -5.01 17.75
C ALA A 232 -5.29 -5.40 18.78
N SER A 233 -5.30 -4.71 19.91
CA SER A 233 -6.44 -4.60 20.82
C SER A 233 -6.72 -3.13 21.11
N GLY A 234 -7.96 -2.79 21.45
CA GLY A 234 -8.28 -1.38 21.66
C GLY A 234 -9.60 -1.08 22.35
N GLU A 235 -9.75 0.20 22.63
CA GLU A 235 -10.88 0.81 23.33
C GLU A 235 -11.26 2.10 22.61
N LEU A 236 -12.56 2.34 22.44
CA LEU A 236 -13.06 3.63 21.96
C LEU A 236 -13.02 4.64 23.11
N ALA A 237 -11.99 5.48 23.15
CA ALA A 237 -11.74 6.40 24.25
C ALA A 237 -12.55 7.69 24.16
N ALA A 238 -12.87 8.16 22.95
CA ALA A 238 -13.72 9.33 22.74
C ALA A 238 -14.40 9.27 21.36
N ALA A 239 -15.52 9.96 21.24
CA ALA A 239 -16.23 10.18 19.97
C ALA A 239 -16.92 11.55 20.00
N GLU A 240 -16.46 12.45 19.15
CA GLU A 240 -16.87 13.86 19.10
C GLU A 240 -17.67 14.11 17.83
N ARG A 241 -18.86 14.70 17.97
CA ARG A 241 -19.64 15.19 16.83
C ARG A 241 -19.02 16.49 16.32
N LEU A 242 -18.92 16.60 15.01
CA LEU A 242 -18.41 17.77 14.31
C LEU A 242 -19.49 18.34 13.38
N GLU A 243 -19.24 19.53 12.86
CA GLU A 243 -20.11 20.16 11.86
C GLU A 243 -20.31 19.26 10.63
N GLY A 244 -21.45 19.46 9.94
CA GLY A 244 -21.79 18.68 8.75
C GLY A 244 -22.08 17.19 9.03
N GLY A 245 -22.31 16.81 10.28
CA GLY A 245 -22.64 15.44 10.67
C GLY A 245 -21.43 14.49 10.73
N ALA A 246 -20.21 15.02 10.65
CA ALA A 246 -19.01 14.23 10.84
C ALA A 246 -18.82 13.81 12.30
N VAL A 247 -18.10 12.71 12.53
CA VAL A 247 -17.71 12.27 13.86
C VAL A 247 -16.22 11.94 13.86
N GLN A 248 -15.50 12.45 14.85
CA GLN A 248 -14.11 12.07 15.11
C GLN A 248 -14.05 11.14 16.30
N ILE A 249 -13.42 9.98 16.13
CA ILE A 249 -13.19 9.04 17.21
C ILE A 249 -11.72 9.03 17.63
N THR A 250 -11.49 8.84 18.92
CA THR A 250 -10.18 8.55 19.50
C THR A 250 -10.17 7.10 19.96
N THR A 251 -9.31 6.29 19.35
CA THR A 251 -9.15 4.87 19.73
C THR A 251 -7.80 4.67 20.39
N LYS A 252 -7.80 4.10 21.61
CA LYS A 252 -6.58 3.63 22.26
C LYS A 252 -6.25 2.25 21.71
N VAL A 253 -5.09 2.10 21.11
CA VAL A 253 -4.67 0.86 20.45
C VAL A 253 -3.36 0.35 21.06
N ARG A 254 -3.31 -0.97 21.27
CA ARG A 254 -2.10 -1.72 21.60
C ARG A 254 -1.85 -2.76 20.53
N VAL A 255 -0.72 -2.67 19.85
CA VAL A 255 -0.22 -3.73 18.96
C VAL A 255 0.73 -4.61 19.75
N THR A 256 0.53 -5.92 19.67
CA THR A 256 1.34 -6.93 20.38
C THR A 256 1.88 -7.94 19.40
N VAL A 257 3.11 -8.40 19.64
CA VAL A 257 3.68 -9.57 18.98
C VAL A 257 3.23 -10.81 19.75
N GLU A 258 2.93 -11.91 19.04
CA GLU A 258 2.58 -13.18 19.66
C GLU A 258 3.66 -13.65 20.65
N GLY A 259 3.23 -13.95 21.89
CA GLY A 259 4.13 -14.39 22.96
C GLY A 259 4.98 -13.29 23.60
N ALA A 260 4.92 -12.04 23.13
CA ALA A 260 5.71 -10.95 23.70
C ALA A 260 5.09 -10.38 24.98
N ALA A 261 5.94 -10.06 25.96
CA ALA A 261 5.51 -9.50 27.24
C ALA A 261 5.14 -8.00 27.18
N LYS A 262 5.66 -7.26 26.20
CA LYS A 262 5.41 -5.83 26.01
C LYS A 262 4.73 -5.58 24.66
N PRO A 263 3.87 -4.56 24.55
CA PRO A 263 3.34 -4.15 23.26
C PRO A 263 4.46 -3.58 22.38
N SER A 264 4.34 -3.78 21.08
CA SER A 264 5.24 -3.24 20.06
C SER A 264 4.80 -1.85 19.59
N CYS A 265 3.51 -1.52 19.73
CA CYS A 265 3.01 -0.16 19.55
C CYS A 265 1.91 0.15 20.57
N VAL A 266 1.94 1.35 21.15
CA VAL A 266 0.83 1.91 21.94
C VAL A 266 0.51 3.28 21.37
N ALA A 267 -0.70 3.47 20.89
CA ALA A 267 -1.11 4.69 20.19
C ALA A 267 -2.53 5.13 20.56
N GLU A 268 -2.76 6.44 20.53
CA GLU A 268 -4.08 7.06 20.48
C GLU A 268 -4.31 7.56 19.05
N VAL A 269 -5.24 6.91 18.34
CA VAL A 269 -5.52 7.16 16.92
C VAL A 269 -6.78 7.98 16.76
N LEU A 270 -6.69 9.06 15.97
CA LEU A 270 -7.80 9.90 15.61
C LEU A 270 -8.30 9.51 14.22
N THR A 271 -9.51 8.97 14.14
CA THR A 271 -10.17 8.69 12.85
C THR A 271 -11.38 9.59 12.69
N ARG A 272 -11.46 10.32 11.59
CA ARG A 272 -12.60 11.18 11.28
C ARG A 272 -13.47 10.55 10.20
N TYR A 273 -14.73 10.36 10.52
CA TYR A 273 -15.75 9.86 9.61
C TYR A 273 -16.66 10.98 9.15
N TYR A 274 -16.85 11.08 7.84
CA TYR A 274 -17.79 11.99 7.21
C TYR A 274 -19.03 11.20 6.75
N PRO A 275 -20.24 11.75 6.92
CA PRO A 275 -21.46 11.06 6.52
C PRO A 275 -21.51 10.83 5.02
N ALA A 276 -22.21 9.78 4.60
CA ALA A 276 -22.55 9.61 3.20
C ALA A 276 -23.44 10.77 2.73
N PRO A 277 -23.31 11.24 1.48
CA PRO A 277 -24.24 12.22 0.93
C PRO A 277 -25.67 11.69 1.07
N GLN A 278 -26.58 12.50 1.62
CA GLN A 278 -28.00 12.17 1.56
C GLN A 278 -28.43 12.21 0.09
N PRO A 279 -29.21 11.22 -0.40
CA PRO A 279 -29.86 11.38 -1.69
C PRO A 279 -30.71 12.65 -1.62
N ALA A 280 -30.62 13.50 -2.66
CA ALA A 280 -31.48 14.67 -2.75
C ALA A 280 -32.93 14.21 -2.59
N ALA A 281 -33.69 14.88 -1.72
CA ALA A 281 -35.13 14.69 -1.67
C ALA A 281 -35.66 14.90 -3.10
N ALA A 282 -36.41 13.94 -3.63
CA ALA A 282 -37.04 14.10 -4.93
C ALA A 282 -37.87 15.38 -4.89
N GLU A 283 -37.49 16.39 -5.67
CA GLU A 283 -38.32 17.58 -5.85
C GLU A 283 -39.67 17.09 -6.41
N GLU A 284 -40.73 17.28 -5.63
CA GLU A 284 -42.09 17.08 -6.15
C GLU A 284 -42.25 17.96 -7.40
N PRO A 285 -42.78 17.41 -8.51
CA PRO A 285 -42.95 18.17 -9.72
C PRO A 285 -43.85 19.38 -9.44
N ARG A 286 -43.30 20.59 -9.65
CA ARG A 286 -44.09 21.82 -9.56
C ARG A 286 -45.29 21.70 -10.51
N PRO A 287 -46.52 22.02 -10.06
CA PRO A 287 -47.66 22.03 -10.96
C PRO A 287 -47.41 23.05 -12.08
N LEU A 288 -47.62 22.60 -13.31
CA LEU A 288 -47.58 23.45 -14.50
C LEU A 288 -48.72 24.47 -14.39
N SER A 289 -48.35 25.75 -14.28
CA SER A 289 -49.26 26.89 -14.39
C SER A 289 -49.49 27.26 -15.85
#